data_AF-A0AA96Y790-F1
#
_entry.id   AF-A0AA96Y790-F1
#
_cell.length_a   1.000
_cell.length_b   1.000
_cell.length_c   1.000
_cell.angle_alpha   90.00
_cell.angle_beta   90.00
_cell.angle_gamma   90.00
#
_symmetry.space_group_name_H-M   'P 1'
#
loop_
_entity.id
_entity.type
_entity.pdbx_description
1 polymer ?
#
loop_
_entity_poly.entity_id
_entity_poly.type
_entity_poly.pdbx_seq_one_letter_code
_entity_poly.pdbx_strand_id
1 'polypeptide(L)'
;MGVIGEPWLPSIEPDIYYFEDEFSSEFIEFLGLEATRPLSLADGRAIAYAIEQATGVRPGFVYISFVPPQSGLLRESVPPQDTDQLELVVVTSQNNLIRKRVEGATRAQVMAIAQEFRNEVTNPANVLNTRYLRSSQQLYQWFVAPIKAELDEREVENLVFLPPAGLRALPYAALHDGEQFLVEQYSVGLMPSLSLTDTRYVDIRNTQMLAMGVSKSTQGQAPLPSVPVELNALVLKLWRGQIFLDERSTLANLRAARQQQPFGIIHLATHADFVAGNIGASYIQFWDERLGLDQVKQLGWNDPPVEMLVLSACRTALGNEQAELGFAGLAVQTGVKTVVASLWYVSDAATTALMTRFYENLATSPIKAEALRQAQVAMARGEVSIDEAGRLRGLGRVGDLILPASSSSELRGQALSHPYYWAAFTMIGNPW
;
A
#
# COMPACT_ATOMS: atom_id res chain seq x y z
N MET A 1 -37.75 -13.60 -44.95
CA MET A 1 -37.33 -12.34 -44.33
C MET A 1 -37.28 -12.57 -42.83
N GLY A 2 -36.09 -12.86 -42.31
CA GLY A 2 -35.88 -13.12 -40.88
C GLY A 2 -35.72 -11.81 -40.13
N VAL A 3 -36.48 -11.67 -39.05
CA VAL A 3 -36.34 -10.58 -38.09
C VAL A 3 -35.11 -10.89 -37.24
N ILE A 4 -34.08 -10.06 -37.37
CA ILE A 4 -32.86 -10.15 -36.57
C ILE A 4 -33.21 -9.55 -35.21
N GLY A 5 -33.14 -10.37 -34.15
CA GLY A 5 -33.33 -9.90 -32.78
C GLY A 5 -32.21 -8.96 -32.39
N GLU A 6 -32.57 -7.81 -31.82
CA GLU A 6 -31.61 -6.92 -31.16
C GLU A 6 -30.90 -7.68 -30.03
N PRO A 7 -29.58 -7.45 -29.80
CA PRO A 7 -28.91 -8.03 -28.65
C PRO A 7 -29.51 -7.45 -27.38
N TRP A 8 -29.88 -8.33 -26.45
CA TRP A 8 -30.19 -7.94 -25.07
C TRP A 8 -28.99 -7.20 -24.47
N LEU A 9 -29.07 -5.87 -24.40
CA LEU A 9 -28.25 -5.09 -23.48
C LEU A 9 -28.95 -5.15 -22.12
N PRO A 10 -28.42 -5.89 -21.12
CA PRO A 10 -28.97 -5.79 -19.78
C PRO A 10 -28.93 -4.33 -19.35
N SER A 11 -30.01 -3.86 -18.74
CA SER A 11 -30.11 -2.53 -18.16
C SER A 11 -28.90 -2.29 -17.26
N ILE A 12 -27.98 -1.44 -17.71
CA ILE A 12 -26.77 -1.10 -16.99
C ILE A 12 -27.24 -0.25 -15.80
N GLU A 13 -27.44 -0.89 -14.64
CA GLU A 13 -27.35 -0.16 -13.38
C GLU A 13 -26.04 0.64 -13.42
N PRO A 14 -25.98 1.88 -12.92
CA PRO A 14 -24.73 2.62 -12.82
C PRO A 14 -23.79 1.86 -11.87
N ASP A 15 -23.04 0.95 -12.45
CA ASP A 15 -22.29 -0.12 -11.82
C ASP A 15 -20.79 0.25 -11.86
N ILE A 16 -20.03 -0.25 -10.89
CA ILE A 16 -18.58 -0.10 -10.85
C ILE A 16 -17.85 -0.76 -12.03
N TYR A 17 -18.56 -1.55 -12.84
CA TYR A 17 -18.03 -2.21 -14.04
C TYR A 17 -17.13 -1.31 -14.89
N TYR A 18 -17.53 -0.05 -15.13
CA TYR A 18 -16.71 0.88 -15.92
C TYR A 18 -15.37 1.18 -15.25
N PHE A 19 -15.37 1.45 -13.94
CA PHE A 19 -14.13 1.73 -13.20
C PHE A 19 -13.23 0.49 -13.16
N GLU A 20 -13.83 -0.68 -12.98
CA GLU A 20 -13.10 -1.94 -13.01
C GLU A 20 -12.49 -2.23 -14.37
N ASP A 21 -13.22 -1.99 -15.47
CA ASP A 21 -12.73 -2.14 -16.84
C ASP A 21 -11.59 -1.16 -17.15
N GLU A 22 -11.79 0.12 -16.83
CA GLU A 22 -10.79 1.18 -17.00
C GLU A 22 -9.50 0.86 -16.23
N PHE A 23 -9.62 0.57 -14.92
CA PHE A 23 -8.46 0.35 -14.08
C PHE A 23 -7.77 -0.97 -14.41
N SER A 24 -8.52 -2.06 -14.58
CA SER A 24 -7.90 -3.36 -14.93
C SER A 24 -7.21 -3.31 -16.28
N SER A 25 -7.80 -2.66 -17.29
CA SER A 25 -7.21 -2.54 -18.63
C SER A 25 -5.86 -1.83 -18.62
N GLU A 26 -5.73 -0.75 -17.85
CA GLU A 26 -4.46 -0.02 -17.74
C GLU A 26 -3.34 -0.89 -17.16
N PHE A 27 -3.63 -1.67 -16.11
CA PHE A 27 -2.66 -2.62 -15.56
C PHE A 27 -2.42 -3.82 -16.47
N ILE A 28 -3.44 -4.33 -17.16
CA ILE A 28 -3.30 -5.45 -18.11
C ILE A 28 -2.36 -5.06 -19.24
N GLU A 29 -2.55 -3.88 -19.84
CA GLU A 29 -1.70 -3.35 -20.90
C GLU A 29 -0.27 -3.13 -20.38
N PHE A 30 -0.12 -2.45 -19.24
CA PHE A 30 1.18 -2.12 -18.67
C PHE A 30 1.99 -3.36 -18.25
N LEU A 31 1.31 -4.39 -17.72
CA LEU A 31 1.95 -5.60 -17.18
C LEU A 31 1.98 -6.79 -18.17
N GLY A 32 1.38 -6.64 -19.36
CA GLY A 32 1.26 -7.71 -20.34
C GLY A 32 0.48 -8.91 -19.82
N LEU A 33 -0.64 -8.69 -19.13
CA LEU A 33 -1.48 -9.74 -18.56
C LEU A 33 -2.51 -10.26 -19.56
N GLU A 34 -3.11 -11.42 -19.26
CA GLU A 34 -4.33 -11.85 -19.94
C GLU A 34 -5.52 -11.00 -19.50
N ALA A 35 -6.45 -10.78 -20.43
CA ALA A 35 -7.66 -10.03 -20.15
C ALA A 35 -8.51 -10.73 -19.07
N THR A 36 -8.95 -9.97 -18.08
CA THR A 36 -9.84 -10.43 -17.01
C THR A 36 -11.24 -9.85 -17.18
N ARG A 37 -12.28 -10.59 -16.76
CA ARG A 37 -13.64 -10.05 -16.72
C ARG A 37 -13.71 -8.95 -15.65
N PRO A 38 -14.13 -7.71 -15.99
CA PRO A 38 -14.37 -6.68 -14.99
C PRO A 38 -15.48 -7.11 -14.02
N LEU A 39 -15.31 -6.78 -12.74
CA LEU A 39 -16.28 -7.09 -11.70
C LEU A 39 -17.45 -6.11 -11.70
N SER A 40 -18.63 -6.64 -11.39
CA SER A 40 -19.86 -5.87 -11.17
C SER A 40 -20.00 -5.39 -9.72
N LEU A 41 -20.97 -4.53 -9.46
CA LEU A 41 -21.33 -4.02 -8.14
C LEU A 41 -21.78 -5.16 -7.23
N ALA A 42 -22.50 -6.13 -7.79
CA ALA A 42 -22.87 -7.35 -7.06
C ALA A 42 -21.63 -8.14 -6.64
N ASP A 43 -20.63 -8.27 -7.52
CA ASP A 43 -19.36 -8.96 -7.21
C ASP A 43 -18.59 -8.20 -6.10
N GLY A 44 -18.45 -6.88 -6.23
CA GLY A 44 -17.78 -6.04 -5.22
C GLY A 44 -18.47 -6.10 -3.85
N ARG A 45 -19.81 -6.09 -3.81
CA ARG A 45 -20.59 -6.28 -2.57
C ARG A 45 -20.39 -7.68 -1.98
N ALA A 46 -20.41 -8.71 -2.81
CA ALA A 46 -20.20 -10.08 -2.36
C ALA A 46 -18.81 -10.24 -1.73
N ILE A 47 -17.79 -9.61 -2.30
CA ILE A 47 -16.44 -9.56 -1.74
C ILE A 47 -16.46 -8.85 -0.38
N ALA A 48 -17.01 -7.63 -0.29
CA ALA A 48 -17.08 -6.87 0.96
C ALA A 48 -17.82 -7.64 2.07
N TYR A 49 -18.95 -8.27 1.73
CA TYR A 49 -19.71 -9.12 2.64
C TYR A 49 -18.90 -10.33 3.10
N ALA A 50 -18.21 -11.03 2.19
CA ALA A 50 -17.40 -12.20 2.54
C ALA A 50 -16.25 -11.83 3.51
N ILE A 51 -15.63 -10.67 3.35
CA ILE A 51 -14.58 -10.16 4.25
C ILE A 51 -15.16 -9.83 5.61
N GLU A 52 -16.30 -9.13 5.67
CA GLU A 52 -16.99 -8.82 6.93
C GLU A 52 -17.33 -10.10 7.69
N GLN A 53 -17.85 -11.13 7.00
CA GLN A 53 -18.15 -12.42 7.64
C GLN A 53 -16.89 -13.15 8.13
N ALA A 54 -15.79 -13.06 7.39
CA ALA A 54 -14.55 -13.76 7.72
C ALA A 54 -13.75 -13.08 8.86
N THR A 55 -13.82 -11.75 8.95
CA THR A 55 -12.89 -10.95 9.77
C THR A 55 -13.59 -10.10 10.83
N GLY A 56 -14.89 -9.84 10.68
CA GLY A 56 -15.64 -8.85 11.46
C GLY A 56 -15.41 -7.41 11.04
N VAL A 57 -14.41 -7.14 10.19
CA VAL A 57 -14.06 -5.79 9.73
C VAL A 57 -14.88 -5.42 8.50
N ARG A 58 -15.44 -4.21 8.47
CA ARG A 58 -16.23 -3.73 7.33
C ARG A 58 -15.38 -2.94 6.33
N PRO A 59 -15.16 -3.44 5.11
CA PRO A 59 -14.41 -2.72 4.08
C PRO A 59 -15.29 -1.76 3.26
N GLY A 60 -14.69 -0.66 2.83
CA GLY A 60 -15.18 0.24 1.80
C GLY A 60 -14.17 0.36 0.66
N PHE A 61 -14.57 -0.07 -0.55
CA PHE A 61 -13.78 0.09 -1.77
C PHE A 61 -14.05 1.47 -2.36
N VAL A 62 -13.07 2.36 -2.28
CA VAL A 62 -13.17 3.76 -2.69
C VAL A 62 -12.53 3.95 -4.06
N TYR A 63 -13.36 3.99 -5.10
CA TYR A 63 -12.96 4.35 -6.46
C TYR A 63 -12.85 5.87 -6.55
N ILE A 64 -11.66 6.35 -6.91
CA ILE A 64 -11.40 7.76 -7.19
C ILE A 64 -11.35 7.91 -8.70
N SER A 65 -12.07 8.88 -9.24
CA SER A 65 -12.04 9.11 -10.68
C SER A 65 -12.34 10.56 -11.03
N PHE A 66 -12.16 10.93 -12.29
CA PHE A 66 -12.49 12.26 -12.80
C PHE A 66 -13.52 12.13 -13.92
N VAL A 67 -14.59 12.92 -13.85
CA VAL A 67 -15.69 12.91 -14.84
C VAL A 67 -15.91 14.29 -15.44
N PRO A 68 -16.27 14.39 -16.73
CA PRO A 68 -16.63 15.68 -17.29
C PRO A 68 -17.82 16.30 -16.54
N PRO A 69 -17.83 17.63 -16.32
CA PRO A 69 -18.87 18.29 -15.53
C PRO A 69 -20.31 18.07 -16.04
N GLN A 70 -20.46 17.83 -17.35
CA GLN A 70 -21.73 17.68 -18.04
C GLN A 70 -22.07 16.22 -18.41
N SER A 71 -21.21 15.25 -18.06
CA SER A 71 -21.47 13.86 -18.40
C SER A 71 -22.62 13.28 -17.56
N GLY A 72 -23.58 12.65 -18.26
CA GLY A 72 -24.60 11.79 -17.67
C GLY A 72 -24.01 10.48 -17.10
N LEU A 73 -24.87 9.52 -16.75
CA LEU A 73 -24.47 8.26 -16.12
C LEU A 73 -23.61 7.34 -17.02
N LEU A 74 -23.56 7.60 -18.33
CA LEU A 74 -22.79 6.83 -19.30
C LEU A 74 -21.49 7.55 -19.61
N ARG A 75 -20.36 6.93 -19.24
CA ARG A 75 -19.04 7.37 -19.67
C ARG A 75 -18.77 6.81 -21.07
N GLU A 76 -18.59 7.70 -22.04
CA GLU A 76 -17.80 7.38 -23.23
C GLU A 76 -16.32 7.47 -22.85
N SER A 77 -15.44 6.69 -23.49
CA SER A 77 -13.99 6.70 -23.25
C SER A 77 -13.36 8.01 -23.77
N VAL A 78 -13.61 9.09 -23.06
CA VAL A 78 -13.00 10.40 -23.32
C VAL A 78 -11.69 10.47 -22.51
N PRO A 79 -10.56 10.87 -23.13
CA PRO A 79 -9.33 11.10 -22.39
C PRO A 79 -9.56 12.07 -21.22
N PRO A 80 -8.97 11.82 -20.04
CA PRO A 80 -9.15 12.69 -18.88
C PRO A 80 -8.74 14.13 -19.19
N GLN A 81 -9.59 15.08 -18.82
CA GLN A 81 -9.34 16.51 -18.99
C GLN A 81 -9.01 17.17 -17.64
N ASP A 82 -8.20 18.22 -17.68
CA ASP A 82 -7.84 19.00 -16.48
C ASP A 82 -9.04 19.63 -15.77
N THR A 83 -10.13 19.84 -16.51
CA THR A 83 -11.41 20.39 -16.03
C THR A 83 -12.38 19.33 -15.51
N ASP A 84 -12.07 18.04 -15.64
CA ASP A 84 -12.92 16.98 -15.12
C ASP A 84 -13.01 17.06 -13.60
N GLN A 85 -14.19 16.80 -13.06
CA GLN A 85 -14.46 16.89 -11.63
C GLN A 85 -14.23 15.56 -10.94
N LEU A 86 -13.71 15.62 -9.72
CA LEU A 86 -13.56 14.46 -8.86
C LEU A 86 -14.91 13.79 -8.60
N GLU A 87 -14.96 12.49 -8.82
CA GLU A 87 -16.06 11.60 -8.45
C GLU A 87 -15.54 10.44 -7.61
N LEU A 88 -16.18 10.27 -6.45
CA LEU A 88 -15.96 9.16 -5.52
C LEU A 88 -17.09 8.17 -5.67
N VAL A 89 -16.75 6.89 -5.82
CA VAL A 89 -17.70 5.78 -5.76
C VAL A 89 -17.24 4.81 -4.68
N VAL A 90 -18.12 4.48 -3.74
CA VAL A 90 -17.81 3.58 -2.62
C VAL A 90 -18.72 2.37 -2.61
N VAL A 91 -18.10 1.19 -2.65
CA VAL A 91 -18.77 -0.11 -2.50
C VAL A 91 -18.50 -0.67 -1.11
N THR A 92 -19.57 -1.08 -0.43
CA THR A 92 -19.55 -1.73 0.89
C THR A 92 -20.35 -3.03 0.81
N SER A 93 -20.45 -3.81 1.89
CA SER A 93 -21.33 -4.99 1.96
C SER A 93 -22.82 -4.66 1.80
N GLN A 94 -23.22 -3.40 2.03
CA GLN A 94 -24.61 -2.95 1.97
C GLN A 94 -25.13 -2.60 0.56
N ASN A 95 -26.45 -2.62 0.38
CA ASN A 95 -27.17 -2.55 -0.90
C ASN A 95 -27.18 -1.21 -1.64
N ASN A 96 -26.62 -0.13 -1.09
CA ASN A 96 -26.63 1.18 -1.74
C ASN A 96 -25.23 1.62 -2.13
N LEU A 97 -24.98 1.86 -3.41
CA LEU A 97 -23.73 2.47 -3.89
C LEU A 97 -23.63 3.90 -3.35
N ILE A 98 -22.49 4.30 -2.79
CA ILE A 98 -22.25 5.72 -2.47
C ILE A 98 -21.59 6.33 -3.70
N ARG A 99 -22.16 7.42 -4.23
CA ARG A 99 -21.56 8.18 -5.33
C ARG A 99 -21.61 9.66 -5.00
N LYS A 100 -20.46 10.32 -5.01
CA LYS A 100 -20.32 11.75 -4.71
C LYS A 100 -19.49 12.42 -5.79
N ARG A 101 -20.04 13.45 -6.43
CA ARG A 101 -19.25 14.41 -7.21
C ARG A 101 -18.84 15.55 -6.31
N VAL A 102 -17.57 15.94 -6.37
CA VAL A 102 -17.01 16.98 -5.54
C VAL A 102 -16.89 18.24 -6.37
N GLU A 103 -17.90 19.11 -6.24
CA GLU A 103 -17.96 20.35 -7.00
C GLU A 103 -16.73 21.23 -6.73
N GLY A 104 -16.15 21.76 -7.80
CA GLY A 104 -14.98 22.64 -7.71
C GLY A 104 -13.65 21.94 -7.42
N ALA A 105 -13.60 20.60 -7.35
CA ALA A 105 -12.37 19.82 -7.28
C ALA A 105 -12.03 19.26 -8.67
N THR A 106 -11.34 20.06 -9.50
CA THR A 106 -10.95 19.60 -10.84
C THR A 106 -9.73 18.67 -10.80
N ARG A 107 -9.56 17.85 -11.84
CA ARG A 107 -8.40 16.96 -12.01
C ARG A 107 -7.08 17.71 -11.83
N ALA A 108 -6.91 18.84 -12.51
CA ALA A 108 -5.67 19.63 -12.39
C ALA A 108 -5.42 20.12 -10.96
N GLN A 109 -6.46 20.57 -10.25
CA GLN A 109 -6.33 21.04 -8.86
C GLN A 109 -5.98 19.88 -7.92
N VAL A 110 -6.68 18.75 -8.04
CA VAL A 110 -6.42 17.57 -7.21
C VAL A 110 -5.01 17.05 -7.42
N MET A 111 -4.56 16.93 -8.69
CA MET A 111 -3.19 16.48 -8.99
C MET A 111 -2.13 17.45 -8.47
N ALA A 112 -2.36 18.77 -8.56
CA ALA A 112 -1.43 19.77 -8.05
C ALA A 112 -1.29 19.69 -6.52
N ILE A 113 -2.40 19.59 -5.78
CA ILE A 113 -2.37 19.47 -4.31
C ILE A 113 -1.82 18.11 -3.88
N ALA A 114 -2.11 17.03 -4.60
CA ALA A 114 -1.51 15.73 -4.36
C ALA A 114 0.03 15.77 -4.50
N GLN A 115 0.53 16.48 -5.52
CA GLN A 115 1.96 16.68 -5.69
C GLN A 115 2.57 17.55 -4.59
N GLU A 116 1.90 18.63 -4.18
CA GLU A 116 2.32 19.46 -3.04
C GLU A 116 2.42 18.62 -1.77
N PHE A 117 1.39 17.83 -1.46
CA PHE A 117 1.37 16.97 -0.29
C PHE A 117 2.52 15.97 -0.29
N ARG A 118 2.73 15.26 -1.41
CA ARG A 118 3.87 14.35 -1.57
C ARG A 118 5.19 15.06 -1.32
N ASN A 119 5.44 16.19 -1.99
CA ASN A 119 6.68 16.95 -1.85
C ASN A 119 6.96 17.35 -0.40
N GLU A 120 5.92 17.76 0.35
CA GLU A 120 6.07 18.17 1.73
C GLU A 120 6.39 16.98 2.66
N VAL A 121 5.66 15.86 2.55
CA VAL A 121 5.83 14.71 3.45
C VAL A 121 7.03 13.84 3.14
N THR A 122 7.54 13.85 1.91
CA THR A 122 8.69 13.02 1.49
C THR A 122 10.03 13.70 1.71
N ASN A 123 10.04 15.01 1.96
CA ASN A 123 11.28 15.76 2.11
C ASN A 123 11.81 15.67 3.55
N PRO A 124 12.98 15.06 3.80
CA PRO A 124 13.53 14.95 5.14
C PRO A 124 13.84 16.32 5.78
N ALA A 125 14.02 17.39 4.98
CA ALA A 125 14.20 18.73 5.52
C ALA A 125 12.93 19.31 6.18
N ASN A 126 11.77 18.69 5.93
CA ASN A 126 10.48 19.17 6.42
C ASN A 126 10.01 18.50 7.72
N VAL A 127 10.73 17.50 8.25
CA VAL A 127 10.27 16.68 9.40
C VAL A 127 10.02 17.47 10.69
N LEU A 128 10.53 18.70 10.78
CA LEU A 128 10.36 19.60 11.92
C LEU A 128 9.22 20.63 11.74
N ASN A 129 8.48 20.59 10.63
CA ASN A 129 7.38 21.51 10.38
C ASN A 129 6.10 20.77 9.96
N THR A 130 4.99 21.50 9.89
CA THR A 130 3.67 20.95 9.60
C THR A 130 3.06 21.50 8.30
N ARG A 131 3.89 21.97 7.36
CA ARG A 131 3.42 22.55 6.09
C ARG A 131 2.55 21.60 5.28
N TYR A 132 2.83 20.29 5.38
CA TYR A 132 2.03 19.23 4.78
C TYR A 132 0.55 19.26 5.20
N LEU A 133 0.21 19.83 6.37
CA LEU A 133 -1.18 19.84 6.86
C LEU A 133 -2.12 20.57 5.91
N ARG A 134 -1.67 21.64 5.24
CA ARG A 134 -2.51 22.40 4.30
C ARG A 134 -3.01 21.52 3.16
N SER A 135 -2.09 20.84 2.49
CA SER A 135 -2.41 19.98 1.34
C SER A 135 -3.05 18.67 1.79
N SER A 136 -2.61 18.10 2.92
CA SER A 136 -3.25 16.93 3.57
C SER A 136 -4.73 17.18 3.88
N GLN A 137 -5.06 18.32 4.49
CA GLN A 137 -6.43 18.69 4.84
C GLN A 137 -7.28 18.94 3.59
N GLN A 138 -6.73 19.62 2.59
CA GLN A 138 -7.46 19.84 1.34
C GLN A 138 -7.81 18.51 0.63
N LEU A 139 -6.88 17.56 0.63
CA LEU A 139 -7.12 16.22 0.06
C LEU A 139 -8.12 15.42 0.90
N TYR A 140 -8.09 15.52 2.23
CA TYR A 140 -9.12 14.91 3.08
C TYR A 140 -10.52 15.47 2.76
N GLN A 141 -10.63 16.80 2.61
CA GLN A 141 -11.88 17.47 2.26
C GLN A 141 -12.44 17.04 0.90
N TRP A 142 -11.57 16.58 -0.01
CA TRP A 142 -11.99 16.08 -1.31
C TRP A 142 -12.26 14.57 -1.33
N PHE A 143 -11.44 13.75 -0.66
CA PHE A 143 -11.50 12.30 -0.78
C PHE A 143 -12.32 11.59 0.30
N VAL A 144 -12.53 12.22 1.46
CA VAL A 144 -13.12 11.55 2.63
C VAL A 144 -14.32 12.31 3.17
N ALA A 145 -14.21 13.63 3.37
CA ALA A 145 -15.31 14.43 3.91
C ALA A 145 -16.65 14.26 3.17
N PRO A 146 -16.71 14.16 1.82
CA PRO A 146 -17.98 14.03 1.09
C PRO A 146 -18.71 12.70 1.31
N ILE A 147 -18.00 11.66 1.76
CA ILE A 147 -18.50 10.29 1.96
C ILE A 147 -18.54 9.89 3.44
N LYS A 148 -18.05 10.74 4.36
CA LYS A 148 -17.83 10.41 5.77
C LYS A 148 -19.11 9.97 6.50
N ALA A 149 -20.23 10.67 6.28
CA ALA A 149 -21.49 10.36 6.94
C ALA A 149 -21.98 8.94 6.58
N GLU A 150 -21.88 8.57 5.30
CA GLU A 150 -22.26 7.23 4.86
C GLU A 150 -21.25 6.16 5.28
N LEU A 151 -19.95 6.48 5.39
CA LEU A 151 -18.96 5.56 5.97
C LEU A 151 -19.27 5.26 7.44
N ASP A 152 -19.63 6.29 8.21
CA ASP A 152 -19.96 6.17 9.64
C ASP A 152 -21.27 5.41 9.87
N GLU A 153 -22.31 5.72 9.09
CA GLU A 153 -23.59 5.00 9.14
C GLU A 153 -23.41 3.50 8.89
N ARG A 154 -22.44 3.13 8.05
CA ARG A 154 -22.14 1.75 7.69
C ARG A 154 -21.09 1.10 8.59
N GLU A 155 -20.55 1.87 9.54
CA GLU A 155 -19.45 1.48 10.43
C GLU A 155 -18.26 0.89 9.64
N VAL A 156 -17.88 1.55 8.55
CA VAL A 156 -16.71 1.15 7.76
C VAL A 156 -15.44 1.34 8.61
N GLU A 157 -14.57 0.34 8.62
CA GLU A 157 -13.33 0.33 9.42
C GLU A 157 -12.07 0.21 8.54
N ASN A 158 -12.23 -0.25 7.30
CA ASN A 158 -11.15 -0.39 6.33
C ASN A 158 -11.50 0.34 5.03
N LEU A 159 -10.62 1.24 4.58
CA LEU A 159 -10.72 1.94 3.30
C LEU A 159 -9.66 1.41 2.32
N VAL A 160 -10.13 0.85 1.22
CA VAL A 160 -9.24 0.40 0.14
C VAL A 160 -9.42 1.36 -1.03
N PHE A 161 -8.37 2.13 -1.32
CA PHE A 161 -8.39 3.10 -2.41
C PHE A 161 -8.06 2.41 -3.73
N LEU A 162 -8.86 2.74 -4.76
CA LEU A 162 -8.61 2.40 -6.16
C LEU A 162 -8.44 3.71 -6.94
N PRO A 163 -7.22 4.27 -6.98
CA PRO A 163 -6.99 5.58 -7.57
C PRO A 163 -6.51 5.50 -9.03
N PRO A 164 -6.76 6.57 -9.81
CA PRO A 164 -6.23 6.71 -11.15
C PRO A 164 -4.73 7.05 -11.11
N ALA A 165 -4.10 7.07 -12.28
CA ALA A 165 -2.73 7.56 -12.45
C ALA A 165 -2.53 8.95 -11.81
N GLY A 166 -1.39 9.15 -11.15
CA GLY A 166 -1.04 10.39 -10.44
C GLY A 166 -1.44 10.41 -8.96
N LEU A 167 -2.29 9.47 -8.52
CA LEU A 167 -2.78 9.36 -7.14
C LEU A 167 -2.44 8.00 -6.48
N ARG A 168 -1.72 7.12 -7.19
CA ARG A 168 -1.37 5.76 -6.71
C ARG A 168 -0.27 5.75 -5.66
N ALA A 169 0.55 6.79 -5.62
CA ALA A 169 1.61 6.98 -4.62
C ALA A 169 1.27 8.06 -3.58
N LEU A 170 -0.02 8.35 -3.37
CA LEU A 170 -0.46 9.28 -2.33
C LEU A 170 -0.43 8.58 -0.94
N PRO A 171 0.13 9.21 0.11
CA PRO A 171 0.10 8.62 1.44
C PRO A 171 -1.26 8.87 2.11
N TYR A 172 -2.28 8.11 1.69
CA TYR A 172 -3.66 8.24 2.17
C TYR A 172 -3.79 8.16 3.70
N ALA A 173 -2.94 7.36 4.35
CA ALA A 173 -2.87 7.25 5.81
C ALA A 173 -2.67 8.61 6.51
N ALA A 174 -1.97 9.54 5.85
CA ALA A 174 -1.63 10.86 6.38
C ALA A 174 -2.54 11.99 5.88
N LEU A 175 -3.67 11.68 5.25
CA LEU A 175 -4.75 12.66 5.09
C LEU A 175 -5.25 13.06 6.49
N HIS A 176 -5.62 14.32 6.67
CA HIS A 176 -5.90 14.88 8.00
C HIS A 176 -7.21 15.66 7.98
N ASP A 177 -8.11 15.40 8.93
CA ASP A 177 -9.44 16.03 8.96
C ASP A 177 -9.44 17.44 9.58
N GLY A 178 -8.37 17.78 10.29
CA GLY A 178 -8.21 19.01 11.05
C GLY A 178 -7.88 18.74 12.52
N GLU A 179 -8.19 17.54 12.99
CA GLU A 179 -7.97 17.06 14.36
C GLU A 179 -7.03 15.85 14.41
N GLN A 180 -7.21 14.89 13.50
CA GLN A 180 -6.49 13.61 13.48
C GLN A 180 -6.22 13.11 12.06
N PHE A 181 -5.29 12.16 11.93
CA PHE A 181 -4.99 11.51 10.66
C PHE A 181 -6.05 10.47 10.28
N LEU A 182 -6.21 10.20 8.98
CA LEU A 182 -7.15 9.20 8.45
C LEU A 182 -6.89 7.81 9.05
N VAL A 183 -5.60 7.47 9.22
CA VAL A 183 -5.17 6.19 9.81
C VAL A 183 -5.61 6.02 11.28
N GLU A 184 -5.92 7.11 11.99
CA GLU A 184 -6.46 7.02 13.35
C GLU A 184 -7.92 6.56 13.35
N GLN A 185 -8.63 6.72 12.23
CA GLN A 185 -10.04 6.37 12.06
C GLN A 185 -10.24 5.07 11.28
N TYR A 186 -9.45 4.85 10.22
CA TYR A 186 -9.61 3.70 9.32
C TYR A 186 -8.27 3.01 9.08
N SER A 187 -8.31 1.68 8.93
CA SER A 187 -7.19 0.99 8.28
C SER A 187 -7.23 1.28 6.78
N VAL A 188 -6.07 1.44 6.15
CA VAL A 188 -6.00 1.86 4.74
C VAL A 188 -5.22 0.87 3.87
N GLY A 189 -5.66 0.72 2.63
CA GLY A 189 -4.98 -0.08 1.61
C GLY A 189 -5.16 0.50 0.21
N LEU A 190 -4.40 -0.06 -0.74
CA LEU A 190 -4.41 0.31 -2.14
C LEU A 190 -4.65 -0.95 -2.98
N MET A 191 -5.55 -0.88 -3.96
CA MET A 191 -5.68 -1.91 -4.98
C MET A 191 -5.56 -1.32 -6.38
N PRO A 192 -4.92 -2.04 -7.32
CA PRO A 192 -4.94 -1.65 -8.73
C PRO A 192 -6.37 -1.73 -9.30
N SER A 193 -7.07 -2.83 -9.00
CA SER A 193 -8.45 -3.12 -9.40
C SER A 193 -8.92 -4.32 -8.57
N LEU A 194 -10.21 -4.43 -8.26
CA LEU A 194 -10.75 -5.65 -7.62
C LEU A 194 -10.62 -6.85 -8.57
N SER A 195 -10.82 -6.64 -9.87
CA SER A 195 -10.75 -7.68 -10.92
C SER A 195 -9.36 -8.32 -11.05
N LEU A 196 -8.30 -7.60 -10.67
CA LEU A 196 -6.92 -8.09 -10.72
C LEU A 196 -6.39 -8.59 -9.37
N THR A 197 -7.17 -8.48 -8.29
CA THR A 197 -6.71 -8.78 -6.94
C THR A 197 -7.37 -10.05 -6.41
N ASP A 198 -6.57 -10.99 -5.90
CA ASP A 198 -7.11 -12.11 -5.14
C ASP A 198 -7.58 -11.63 -3.76
N THR A 199 -8.89 -11.41 -3.65
CA THR A 199 -9.56 -10.86 -2.46
C THR A 199 -9.91 -11.90 -1.40
N ARG A 200 -9.48 -13.15 -1.54
CA ARG A 200 -9.80 -14.19 -0.54
C ARG A 200 -9.03 -13.94 0.76
N TYR A 201 -9.74 -14.02 1.88
CA TYR A 201 -9.13 -13.94 3.20
C TYR A 201 -8.27 -15.16 3.51
N VAL A 202 -7.09 -14.91 4.07
CA VAL A 202 -6.20 -15.92 4.63
C VAL A 202 -5.63 -15.42 5.95
N ASP A 203 -5.89 -16.17 7.01
CA ASP A 203 -5.24 -15.96 8.29
C ASP A 203 -3.76 -16.39 8.21
N ILE A 204 -2.86 -15.40 8.26
CA ILE A 204 -1.43 -15.64 8.17
C ILE A 204 -0.76 -15.80 9.53
N ARG A 205 -1.46 -15.70 10.67
CA ARG A 205 -0.84 -15.61 12.02
C ARG A 205 0.03 -16.82 12.39
N ASN A 206 -0.20 -17.97 11.78
CA ASN A 206 0.56 -19.21 12.01
C ASN A 206 1.54 -19.55 10.89
N THR A 207 1.68 -18.69 9.88
CA THR A 207 2.52 -18.89 8.71
C THR A 207 3.99 -18.65 9.00
N GLN A 208 4.88 -19.44 8.39
CA GLN A 208 6.33 -19.23 8.48
C GLN A 208 6.78 -18.01 7.67
N MET A 209 7.71 -17.25 8.24
CA MET A 209 8.36 -16.12 7.57
C MET A 209 9.77 -16.48 7.09
N LEU A 210 10.11 -16.08 5.88
CA LEU A 210 11.50 -15.99 5.42
C LEU A 210 11.90 -14.52 5.42
N ALA A 211 12.76 -14.15 6.36
CA ALA A 211 13.29 -12.81 6.51
C ALA A 211 14.69 -12.75 5.88
N MET A 212 14.88 -11.86 4.91
CA MET A 212 16.14 -11.68 4.21
C MET A 212 16.55 -10.22 4.24
N GLY A 213 17.84 -9.92 4.28
CA GLY A 213 18.30 -8.54 4.27
C GLY A 213 19.74 -8.34 3.89
N VAL A 214 20.03 -7.16 3.36
CA VAL A 214 21.37 -6.72 2.96
C VAL A 214 21.68 -5.45 3.75
N SER A 215 22.56 -5.58 4.74
CA SER A 215 22.91 -4.48 5.66
C SER A 215 24.17 -3.74 5.25
N LYS A 216 25.08 -4.43 4.56
CA LYS A 216 26.35 -3.86 4.08
C LYS A 216 26.16 -3.20 2.71
N SER A 217 27.09 -2.30 2.38
CA SER A 217 27.15 -1.75 1.02
C SER A 217 27.50 -2.85 0.03
N THR A 218 26.62 -3.06 -0.95
CA THR A 218 26.83 -3.98 -2.07
C THR A 218 26.46 -3.26 -3.35
N GLN A 219 27.25 -3.43 -4.41
CA GLN A 219 26.89 -2.98 -5.77
C GLN A 219 26.50 -1.48 -5.84
N GLY A 220 27.20 -0.63 -5.08
CA GLY A 220 27.00 0.82 -5.06
C GLY A 220 25.89 1.36 -4.15
N GLN A 221 25.19 0.49 -3.42
CA GLN A 221 24.15 0.90 -2.48
C GLN A 221 24.70 1.37 -1.13
N ALA A 222 24.01 2.32 -0.50
CA ALA A 222 24.32 2.74 0.87
C ALA A 222 24.06 1.59 1.87
N PRO A 223 24.85 1.47 2.95
CA PRO A 223 24.58 0.47 3.97
C PRO A 223 23.25 0.75 4.70
N LEU A 224 22.60 -0.30 5.18
CA LEU A 224 21.39 -0.27 6.01
C LEU A 224 21.70 -0.94 7.37
N PRO A 225 22.33 -0.20 8.30
CA PRO A 225 22.95 -0.78 9.49
C PRO A 225 21.98 -1.44 10.47
N SER A 226 20.70 -1.03 10.47
CA SER A 226 19.67 -1.55 11.39
C SER A 226 18.98 -2.79 10.86
N VAL A 227 19.21 -3.20 9.61
CA VAL A 227 18.66 -4.44 9.04
C VAL A 227 18.90 -5.66 9.96
N PRO A 228 20.11 -5.91 10.50
CA PRO A 228 20.31 -7.02 11.43
C PRO A 228 19.49 -6.87 12.72
N VAL A 229 19.25 -5.64 13.19
CA VAL A 229 18.43 -5.36 14.39
C VAL A 229 16.96 -5.64 14.09
N GLU A 230 16.46 -5.17 12.95
CA GLU A 230 15.12 -5.45 12.44
C GLU A 230 14.88 -6.95 12.31
N LEU A 231 15.68 -7.67 11.52
CA LEU A 231 15.44 -9.10 11.27
C LEU A 231 15.47 -9.95 12.55
N ASN A 232 16.37 -9.61 13.49
CA ASN A 232 16.43 -10.29 14.78
C ASN A 232 15.21 -9.98 15.64
N ALA A 233 14.73 -8.73 15.68
CA ALA A 233 13.52 -8.38 16.40
C ALA A 233 12.30 -9.12 15.82
N LEU A 234 12.19 -9.19 14.50
CA LEU A 234 11.08 -9.87 13.82
C LEU A 234 11.09 -11.39 14.09
N VAL A 235 12.18 -12.09 13.76
CA VAL A 235 12.18 -13.57 13.79
C VAL A 235 12.43 -14.15 15.20
N LEU A 236 13.23 -13.50 16.04
CA LEU A 236 13.57 -14.07 17.34
C LEU A 236 12.56 -13.71 18.44
N LYS A 237 11.77 -12.65 18.24
CA LYS A 237 10.83 -12.15 19.27
C LYS A 237 9.36 -12.12 18.84
N LEU A 238 9.06 -11.95 17.54
CA LEU A 238 7.69 -11.68 17.09
C LEU A 238 7.08 -12.81 16.26
N TRP A 239 7.86 -13.40 15.36
CA TRP A 239 7.34 -14.28 14.31
C TRP A 239 8.22 -15.50 14.06
N ARG A 240 7.62 -16.66 13.77
CA ARG A 240 8.38 -17.88 13.48
C ARG A 240 8.93 -17.85 12.06
N GLY A 241 10.21 -18.13 11.89
CA GLY A 241 10.82 -18.05 10.57
C GLY A 241 12.31 -18.35 10.50
N GLN A 242 12.89 -18.02 9.35
CA GLN A 242 14.32 -18.12 9.07
C GLN A 242 14.89 -16.75 8.69
N ILE A 243 16.17 -16.51 9.01
CA ILE A 243 16.90 -15.29 8.65
C ILE A 243 18.01 -15.62 7.65
N PHE A 244 18.08 -14.87 6.54
CA PHE A 244 19.25 -14.79 5.68
C PHE A 244 19.76 -13.35 5.61
N LEU A 245 20.96 -13.13 6.13
CA LEU A 245 21.58 -11.80 6.19
C LEU A 245 22.82 -11.75 5.28
N ASP A 246 23.02 -10.61 4.63
CA ASP A 246 24.18 -10.26 3.82
C ASP A 246 24.55 -11.39 2.84
N GLU A 247 25.71 -12.04 2.98
CA GLU A 247 26.22 -13.09 2.09
C GLU A 247 25.25 -14.28 1.92
N ARG A 248 24.29 -14.45 2.83
CA ARG A 248 23.24 -15.48 2.74
C ARG A 248 21.97 -14.99 2.05
N SER A 249 21.77 -13.68 1.92
CA SER A 249 20.61 -13.05 1.29
C SER A 249 20.73 -13.07 -0.25
N THR A 250 20.76 -14.27 -0.84
CA THR A 250 20.90 -14.50 -2.29
C THR A 250 19.62 -15.09 -2.89
N LEU A 251 19.39 -14.91 -4.19
CA LEU A 251 18.25 -15.54 -4.88
C LEU A 251 18.31 -17.06 -4.82
N ALA A 252 19.52 -17.63 -4.89
CA ALA A 252 19.72 -19.08 -4.77
C ALA A 252 19.22 -19.60 -3.42
N ASN A 253 19.55 -18.92 -2.32
CA ASN A 253 19.09 -19.32 -0.99
C ASN A 253 17.59 -19.09 -0.80
N LEU A 254 17.03 -18.01 -1.36
CA LEU A 254 15.58 -17.79 -1.39
C LEU A 254 14.85 -18.96 -2.06
N ARG A 255 15.27 -19.34 -3.27
CA ARG A 255 14.67 -20.47 -4.02
C ARG A 255 14.82 -21.78 -3.27
N ALA A 256 16.02 -22.08 -2.77
CA ALA A 256 16.30 -23.32 -2.04
C ALA A 256 15.46 -23.43 -0.75
N ALA A 257 15.32 -22.34 0.02
CA ALA A 257 14.52 -22.34 1.24
C ALA A 257 13.03 -22.60 0.94
N ARG A 258 12.48 -21.96 -0.10
CA ARG A 258 11.09 -22.17 -0.50
C ARG A 258 10.80 -23.57 -1.04
N GLN A 259 11.77 -24.22 -1.66
CA GLN A 259 11.65 -25.62 -2.09
C GLN A 259 11.57 -26.59 -0.90
N GLN A 260 12.18 -26.24 0.23
CA GLN A 260 12.19 -27.11 1.42
C GLN A 260 10.91 -26.98 2.25
N GLN A 261 10.36 -25.77 2.37
CA GLN A 261 9.10 -25.55 3.07
C GLN A 261 8.38 -24.28 2.56
N PRO A 262 7.04 -24.24 2.65
CA PRO A 262 6.29 -23.04 2.33
C PRO A 262 6.56 -21.92 3.34
N PHE A 263 6.87 -20.74 2.82
CA PHE A 263 6.86 -19.49 3.56
C PHE A 263 5.76 -18.62 2.98
N GLY A 264 4.70 -18.37 3.75
CA GLY A 264 3.62 -17.49 3.30
C GLY A 264 3.92 -16.01 3.62
N ILE A 265 5.01 -15.71 4.33
CA ILE A 265 5.53 -14.34 4.46
C ILE A 265 6.97 -14.30 3.97
N ILE A 266 7.27 -13.39 3.05
CA ILE A 266 8.63 -13.04 2.65
C ILE A 266 8.87 -11.59 3.08
N HIS A 267 9.86 -11.37 3.93
CA HIS A 267 10.26 -10.04 4.37
C HIS A 267 11.66 -9.73 3.83
N LEU A 268 11.78 -8.68 3.02
CA LEU A 268 13.02 -8.25 2.39
C LEU A 268 13.42 -6.87 2.94
N ALA A 269 14.45 -6.85 3.78
CA ALA A 269 15.08 -5.66 4.34
C ALA A 269 16.33 -5.30 3.54
N THR A 270 16.09 -4.74 2.35
CA THR A 270 17.12 -4.42 1.36
C THR A 270 16.63 -3.30 0.44
N HIS A 271 17.57 -2.66 -0.26
CA HIS A 271 17.22 -1.64 -1.26
C HIS A 271 16.38 -2.24 -2.38
N ALA A 272 15.29 -1.56 -2.71
CA ALA A 272 14.55 -1.77 -3.94
C ALA A 272 14.17 -0.42 -4.55
N ASP A 273 14.50 -0.24 -5.83
CA ASP A 273 14.25 0.99 -6.57
C ASP A 273 13.19 0.73 -7.64
N PHE A 274 12.16 1.57 -7.66
CA PHE A 274 11.19 1.63 -8.75
C PHE A 274 11.50 2.82 -9.63
N VAL A 275 12.05 2.54 -10.81
CA VAL A 275 12.53 3.55 -11.73
C VAL A 275 11.40 3.98 -12.67
N ALA A 276 11.10 5.28 -12.64
CA ALA A 276 10.19 5.94 -13.56
C ALA A 276 10.54 5.66 -15.02
N GLY A 277 9.53 5.37 -15.84
CA GLY A 277 9.72 5.21 -17.28
C GLY A 277 10.21 3.83 -17.73
N ASN A 278 10.66 2.95 -16.81
CA ASN A 278 11.28 1.68 -17.17
C ASN A 278 11.17 0.64 -16.05
N ILE A 279 10.18 -0.26 -16.15
CA ILE A 279 10.02 -1.40 -15.23
C ILE A 279 11.29 -2.27 -15.19
N GLY A 280 11.94 -2.50 -16.34
CA GLY A 280 13.15 -3.32 -16.43
C GLY A 280 14.38 -2.69 -15.78
N ALA A 281 14.34 -1.40 -15.43
CA ALA A 281 15.35 -0.74 -14.62
C ALA A 281 15.04 -0.79 -13.12
N SER A 282 13.84 -1.24 -12.74
CA SER A 282 13.43 -1.41 -11.34
C SER A 282 13.88 -2.76 -10.81
N TYR A 283 14.38 -2.79 -9.57
CA TYR A 283 15.00 -4.00 -9.03
C TYR A 283 14.86 -4.13 -7.51
N ILE A 284 15.03 -5.36 -7.03
CA ILE A 284 15.27 -5.70 -5.62
C ILE A 284 16.72 -6.14 -5.48
N GLN A 285 17.45 -5.54 -4.55
CA GLN A 285 18.86 -5.85 -4.31
C GLN A 285 18.99 -7.13 -3.45
N PHE A 286 19.59 -8.17 -4.00
CA PHE A 286 20.13 -9.30 -3.23
C PHE A 286 21.63 -9.09 -3.05
N TRP A 287 22.28 -9.92 -2.24
CA TRP A 287 23.71 -9.75 -1.95
C TRP A 287 24.59 -9.74 -3.21
N ASP A 288 24.38 -10.73 -4.07
CA ASP A 288 25.20 -11.07 -5.22
C ASP A 288 24.65 -10.54 -6.55
N GLU A 289 23.38 -10.17 -6.60
CA GLU A 289 22.71 -9.73 -7.83
C GLU A 289 21.54 -8.76 -7.58
N ARG A 290 21.04 -8.14 -8.64
CA ARG A 290 19.81 -7.36 -8.66
C ARG A 290 18.74 -8.15 -9.40
N LEU A 291 17.63 -8.42 -8.73
CA LEU A 291 16.46 -9.06 -9.33
C LEU A 291 15.60 -7.98 -9.99
N GLY A 292 15.43 -8.02 -11.31
CA GLY A 292 14.48 -7.13 -12.00
C GLY A 292 13.05 -7.41 -11.55
N LEU A 293 12.22 -6.38 -11.40
CA LEU A 293 10.82 -6.58 -10.97
C LEU A 293 9.98 -7.38 -11.96
N ASP A 294 10.28 -7.26 -13.25
CA ASP A 294 9.73 -8.08 -14.33
C ASP A 294 10.07 -9.57 -14.19
N GLN A 295 11.14 -9.90 -13.46
CA GLN A 295 11.58 -11.26 -13.18
C GLN A 295 10.98 -11.85 -11.91
N VAL A 296 10.34 -11.05 -11.04
CA VAL A 296 9.82 -11.53 -9.75
C VAL A 296 8.75 -12.60 -9.94
N LYS A 297 7.89 -12.51 -10.98
CA LYS A 297 6.92 -13.57 -11.32
C LYS A 297 7.57 -14.95 -11.47
N GLN A 298 8.80 -15.00 -11.94
CA GLN A 298 9.53 -16.25 -12.19
C GLN A 298 9.94 -16.96 -10.88
N LEU A 299 9.79 -16.29 -9.72
CA LEU A 299 10.02 -16.91 -8.42
C LEU A 299 8.90 -17.86 -7.98
N GLY A 300 7.78 -17.92 -8.71
CA GLY A 300 6.70 -18.88 -8.44
C GLY A 300 6.08 -18.70 -7.05
N TRP A 301 5.79 -17.46 -6.67
CA TRP A 301 5.23 -17.15 -5.34
C TRP A 301 3.74 -17.48 -5.21
N ASN A 302 3.13 -18.04 -6.24
CA ASN A 302 1.80 -18.60 -6.25
C ASN A 302 1.77 -20.08 -5.81
N ASP A 303 2.89 -20.82 -5.88
CA ASP A 303 2.98 -22.23 -5.47
C ASP A 303 4.34 -22.60 -4.83
N PRO A 304 4.41 -22.87 -3.51
CA PRO A 304 3.35 -22.60 -2.55
C PRO A 304 3.01 -21.09 -2.48
N PRO A 305 1.83 -20.67 -2.03
CA PRO A 305 1.47 -19.26 -2.03
C PRO A 305 2.27 -18.45 -1.00
N VAL A 306 2.74 -17.27 -1.41
CA VAL A 306 3.19 -16.17 -0.55
C VAL A 306 2.01 -15.24 -0.34
N GLU A 307 1.51 -15.21 0.89
CA GLU A 307 0.35 -14.39 1.26
C GLU A 307 0.74 -12.92 1.47
N MET A 308 1.98 -12.66 1.91
CA MET A 308 2.48 -11.31 2.14
C MET A 308 3.97 -11.17 1.79
N LEU A 309 4.28 -10.19 0.94
CA LEU A 309 5.63 -9.69 0.72
C LEU A 309 5.80 -8.36 1.45
N VAL A 310 6.86 -8.22 2.23
CA VAL A 310 7.26 -6.94 2.82
C VAL A 310 8.57 -6.50 2.18
N LEU A 311 8.60 -5.29 1.65
CA LEU A 311 9.80 -4.66 1.13
C LEU A 311 10.13 -3.45 2.03
N SER A 312 10.97 -3.65 3.04
CA SER A 312 11.13 -2.67 4.13
C SER A 312 12.01 -1.47 3.78
N ALA A 313 12.85 -1.55 2.73
CA ALA A 313 13.68 -0.44 2.28
C ALA A 313 13.51 -0.15 0.77
N CYS A 314 12.25 0.10 0.36
CA CYS A 314 11.91 0.52 -1.00
C CYS A 314 11.98 2.03 -1.19
N ARG A 315 12.21 2.43 -2.43
CA ARG A 315 11.93 3.78 -2.90
C ARG A 315 11.17 3.73 -4.21
N THR A 316 10.01 4.39 -4.25
CA THR A 316 9.27 4.61 -5.48
C THR A 316 9.66 5.95 -6.12
N ALA A 317 9.77 6.01 -7.45
CA ALA A 317 9.92 7.27 -8.17
C ALA A 317 8.59 8.06 -8.17
N LEU A 318 8.31 8.72 -7.04
CA LEU A 318 7.10 9.53 -6.81
C LEU A 318 6.89 10.59 -7.89
N GLY A 319 5.62 10.80 -8.28
CA GLY A 319 5.24 11.82 -9.25
C GLY A 319 5.45 11.41 -10.72
N ASN A 320 5.74 10.13 -10.99
CA ASN A 320 5.76 9.56 -12.32
C ASN A 320 4.68 8.50 -12.47
N GLU A 321 3.74 8.69 -13.39
CA GLU A 321 2.58 7.81 -13.58
C GLU A 321 2.96 6.35 -13.88
N GLN A 322 4.05 6.11 -14.63
CA GLN A 322 4.52 4.76 -14.94
C GLN A 322 5.20 4.08 -13.74
N ALA A 323 5.97 4.83 -12.93
CA ALA A 323 6.49 4.29 -11.66
C ALA A 323 5.36 3.94 -10.71
N GLU A 324 4.33 4.79 -10.66
CA GLU A 324 3.12 4.61 -9.88
C GLU A 324 2.34 3.36 -10.32
N LEU A 325 2.24 3.10 -11.62
CA LEU A 325 1.68 1.86 -12.17
C LEU A 325 2.50 0.63 -11.74
N GLY A 326 3.83 0.70 -11.85
CA GLY A 326 4.70 -0.38 -11.39
C GLY A 326 4.50 -0.68 -9.89
N PHE A 327 4.43 0.36 -9.08
CA PHE A 327 4.22 0.25 -7.64
C PHE A 327 2.83 -0.28 -7.28
N ALA A 328 1.74 0.33 -7.77
CA ALA A 328 0.38 -0.11 -7.49
C ALA A 328 0.06 -1.50 -8.06
N GLY A 329 0.79 -1.92 -9.09
CA GLY A 329 0.72 -3.25 -9.69
C GLY A 329 1.56 -4.30 -8.97
N LEU A 330 2.29 -3.97 -7.90
CA LEU A 330 3.27 -4.85 -7.25
C LEU A 330 2.70 -6.22 -6.84
N ALA A 331 1.52 -6.26 -6.23
CA ALA A 331 0.91 -7.53 -5.84
C ALA A 331 0.66 -8.43 -7.06
N VAL A 332 0.12 -7.84 -8.13
CA VAL A 332 -0.13 -8.51 -9.42
C VAL A 332 1.18 -8.92 -10.10
N GLN A 333 2.20 -8.06 -10.05
CA GLN A 333 3.53 -8.30 -10.61
C GLN A 333 4.28 -9.40 -9.88
N THR A 334 4.09 -9.54 -8.58
CA THR A 334 4.84 -10.53 -7.78
C THR A 334 4.05 -11.83 -7.60
N GLY A 335 2.75 -11.82 -7.91
CA GLY A 335 1.85 -12.96 -7.73
C GLY A 335 1.50 -13.23 -6.27
N VAL A 336 1.83 -12.31 -5.36
CA VAL A 336 1.45 -12.38 -3.95
C VAL A 336 0.13 -11.65 -3.73
N LYS A 337 -0.58 -12.00 -2.66
CA LYS A 337 -1.85 -11.31 -2.36
C LYS A 337 -1.63 -9.91 -1.80
N THR A 338 -0.65 -9.75 -0.90
CA THR A 338 -0.38 -8.51 -0.21
C THR A 338 1.08 -8.09 -0.38
N VAL A 339 1.32 -6.84 -0.76
CA VAL A 339 2.66 -6.22 -0.69
C VAL A 339 2.61 -5.06 0.30
N VAL A 340 3.53 -5.04 1.28
CA VAL A 340 3.79 -3.87 2.13
C VAL A 340 5.08 -3.25 1.64
N ALA A 341 5.02 -2.01 1.16
CA ALA A 341 6.19 -1.32 0.59
C ALA A 341 6.18 0.16 0.94
N SER A 342 7.37 0.75 1.02
CA SER A 342 7.55 2.19 1.19
C SER A 342 7.47 2.95 -0.14
N LEU A 343 6.76 4.07 -0.12
CA LEU A 343 6.59 5.04 -1.19
C LEU A 343 7.87 5.86 -1.43
N TRP A 344 8.65 6.14 -0.37
CA TRP A 344 9.91 6.88 -0.43
C TRP A 344 10.95 6.28 0.52
N TYR A 345 12.19 6.73 0.40
CA TYR A 345 13.25 6.36 1.32
C TYR A 345 13.03 6.99 2.70
N VAL A 346 12.89 6.14 3.71
CA VAL A 346 12.76 6.52 5.12
C VAL A 346 14.06 6.15 5.85
N SER A 347 14.33 6.81 6.97
CA SER A 347 15.39 6.37 7.89
C SER A 347 15.21 4.90 8.28
N ASP A 348 16.29 4.14 8.13
CA ASP A 348 16.44 2.74 8.54
C ASP A 348 16.00 2.50 10.01
N ALA A 349 16.25 3.47 10.89
CA ALA A 349 15.78 3.42 12.28
C ALA A 349 14.25 3.50 12.40
N ALA A 350 13.61 4.37 11.63
CA ALA A 350 12.16 4.52 11.63
C ALA A 350 11.47 3.33 10.96
N THR A 351 12.05 2.79 9.88
CA THR A 351 11.60 1.53 9.26
C THR A 351 11.65 0.39 10.28
N THR A 352 12.77 0.22 10.99
CA THR A 352 12.90 -0.82 12.03
C THR A 352 11.78 -0.70 13.07
N ALA A 353 11.45 0.54 13.47
CA ALA A 353 10.39 0.81 14.42
C ALA A 353 9.00 0.43 13.89
N LEU A 354 8.67 0.90 12.69
CA LEU A 354 7.38 0.61 12.07
C LEU A 354 7.20 -0.89 11.84
N MET A 355 8.21 -1.59 11.29
CA MET A 355 8.13 -3.02 11.02
C MET A 355 8.01 -3.84 12.30
N THR A 356 8.73 -3.46 13.35
CA THR A 356 8.62 -4.10 14.66
C THR A 356 7.19 -3.97 15.21
N ARG A 357 6.60 -2.77 15.17
CA ARG A 357 5.21 -2.56 15.61
C ARG A 357 4.20 -3.25 14.71
N PHE A 358 4.42 -3.25 13.39
CA PHE A 358 3.56 -3.93 12.43
C PHE A 358 3.47 -5.43 12.73
N TYR A 359 4.60 -6.13 12.85
CA TYR A 359 4.60 -7.57 13.14
C TYR A 359 4.16 -7.90 14.57
N GLU A 360 4.33 -6.98 15.52
CA GLU A 360 3.74 -7.11 16.85
C GLU A 360 2.21 -7.14 16.76
N ASN A 361 1.62 -6.15 16.10
CA ASN A 361 0.17 -6.02 15.95
C ASN A 361 -0.41 -7.12 15.04
N LEU A 362 0.32 -7.53 14.00
CA LEU A 362 -0.09 -8.57 13.05
C LEU A 362 -0.39 -9.91 13.72
N ALA A 363 0.25 -10.19 14.87
CA ALA A 363 0.00 -11.41 15.63
C ALA A 363 -1.42 -11.46 16.22
N THR A 364 -2.11 -10.32 16.36
CA THR A 364 -3.41 -10.21 17.01
C THR A 364 -4.50 -9.55 16.15
N SER A 365 -4.13 -8.77 15.14
CA SER A 365 -5.10 -8.06 14.30
C SER A 365 -5.97 -9.00 13.45
N PRO A 366 -7.24 -8.63 13.19
CA PRO A 366 -8.14 -9.44 12.34
C PRO A 366 -7.73 -9.42 10.86
N ILE A 367 -7.12 -8.32 10.42
CA ILE A 367 -6.67 -8.09 9.04
C ILE A 367 -5.27 -7.45 9.03
N LYS A 368 -4.52 -7.64 7.94
CA LYS A 368 -3.15 -7.11 7.79
C LYS A 368 -3.13 -5.57 7.86
N ALA A 369 -4.07 -4.89 7.20
CA ALA A 369 -4.11 -3.43 7.18
C ALA A 369 -4.35 -2.82 8.56
N GLU A 370 -5.08 -3.51 9.44
CA GLU A 370 -5.28 -3.06 10.83
C GLU A 370 -3.97 -3.13 11.63
N ALA A 371 -3.14 -4.15 11.39
CA ALA A 371 -1.82 -4.22 12.00
C ALA A 371 -0.90 -3.05 11.57
N LEU A 372 -0.95 -2.68 10.28
CA LEU A 372 -0.19 -1.53 9.77
C LEU A 372 -0.73 -0.23 10.35
N ARG A 373 -2.06 -0.09 10.39
CA ARG A 373 -2.74 1.06 11.00
C ARG A 373 -2.28 1.27 12.44
N GLN A 374 -2.31 0.24 13.27
CA GLN A 374 -1.88 0.34 14.67
C GLN A 374 -0.40 0.73 14.83
N ALA A 375 0.47 0.29 13.92
CA ALA A 375 1.87 0.72 13.91
C ALA A 375 2.01 2.20 13.55
N GLN A 376 1.28 2.65 12.52
CA GLN A 376 1.26 4.04 12.07
C GLN A 376 0.68 4.98 13.14
N VAL A 377 -0.42 4.59 13.80
CA VAL A 377 -1.04 5.35 14.89
C VAL A 377 -0.08 5.51 16.08
N ALA A 378 0.59 4.44 16.50
CA ALA A 378 1.56 4.51 17.60
C ALA A 378 2.70 5.50 17.27
N MET A 379 3.18 5.49 16.03
CA MET A 379 4.19 6.48 15.59
C MET A 379 3.61 7.89 15.54
N ALA A 380 2.47 8.10 14.89
CA ALA A 380 1.80 9.41 14.76
C ALA A 380 1.54 10.08 16.12
N ARG A 381 1.17 9.29 17.15
CA ARG A 381 0.94 9.76 18.52
C ARG A 381 2.22 10.00 19.33
N GLY A 382 3.39 9.74 18.75
CA GLY A 382 4.68 9.92 19.40
C GLY A 382 5.00 8.87 20.46
N GLU A 383 4.33 7.72 20.44
CA GLU A 383 4.57 6.61 21.38
C GLU A 383 5.89 5.88 21.06
N VAL A 384 6.38 6.05 19.83
CA VAL A 384 7.63 5.48 19.32
C VAL A 384 8.66 6.59 19.16
N SER A 385 9.83 6.43 19.78
CA SER A 385 10.88 7.46 19.82
C SER A 385 12.27 6.85 19.90
N ILE A 386 13.29 7.67 19.65
CA ILE A 386 14.69 7.32 19.88
C ILE A 386 15.20 8.18 21.03
N ASP A 387 15.69 7.55 22.10
CA ASP A 387 16.20 8.27 23.27
C ASP A 387 17.60 8.86 23.03
N GLU A 388 18.09 9.66 23.98
CA GLU A 388 19.42 10.29 23.93
C GLU A 388 20.57 9.27 23.82
N ALA A 389 20.36 8.04 24.27
CA ALA A 389 21.32 6.95 24.16
C ALA A 389 21.26 6.23 22.81
N GLY A 390 20.37 6.64 21.89
CA GLY A 390 20.17 6.00 20.60
C GLY A 390 19.35 4.70 20.67
N ARG A 391 18.59 4.49 21.76
CA ARG A 391 17.71 3.33 21.88
C ARG A 391 16.33 3.66 21.32
N LEU A 392 15.83 2.77 20.48
CA LEU A 392 14.47 2.81 19.98
C LEU A 392 13.51 2.30 21.07
N ARG A 393 12.51 3.12 21.39
CA ARG A 393 11.53 2.92 22.47
C ARG A 393 10.13 2.71 21.89
N GLY A 394 9.20 2.23 22.72
CA GLY A 394 7.78 2.12 22.34
C GLY A 394 7.42 0.86 21.53
N LEU A 395 8.26 -0.17 21.55
CA LEU A 395 8.13 -1.39 20.74
C LEU A 395 7.37 -2.53 21.43
N GLY A 396 6.46 -2.18 22.34
CA GLY A 396 5.64 -3.13 23.10
C GLY A 396 6.45 -4.30 23.68
N ARG A 397 6.06 -5.53 23.32
CA ARG A 397 6.65 -6.80 23.81
C ARG A 397 8.11 -7.02 23.41
N VAL A 398 8.60 -6.35 22.38
CA VAL A 398 10.01 -6.46 21.95
C VAL A 398 10.95 -5.81 22.96
N GLY A 399 10.45 -4.81 23.70
CA GLY A 399 11.26 -3.94 24.52
C GLY A 399 12.16 -3.03 23.69
N ASP A 400 13.07 -2.32 24.35
CA ASP A 400 13.93 -1.36 23.68
C ASP A 400 14.94 -2.06 22.76
N LEU A 401 15.22 -1.44 21.61
CA LEU A 401 16.26 -1.90 20.69
C LEU A 401 17.41 -0.89 20.64
N ILE A 402 18.64 -1.38 20.72
CA ILE A 402 19.83 -0.55 20.52
C ILE A 402 20.10 -0.49 19.01
N LEU A 403 20.02 0.71 18.44
CA LEU A 403 20.31 0.94 17.04
C LEU A 403 21.79 1.30 16.84
N PRO A 404 22.38 0.96 15.68
CA PRO A 404 23.69 1.48 15.31
C PRO A 404 23.73 3.01 15.33
N ALA A 405 24.89 3.58 15.71
CA ALA A 405 25.04 5.03 15.78
C ALA A 405 24.78 5.71 14.44
N SER A 406 25.19 5.09 13.33
CA SER A 406 24.97 5.57 11.96
C SER A 406 23.50 5.66 11.55
N SER A 407 22.61 4.92 12.20
CA SER A 407 21.17 4.94 11.90
C SER A 407 20.37 5.81 12.87
N SER A 408 20.91 6.10 14.06
CA SER A 408 20.18 6.76 15.15
C SER A 408 20.66 8.17 15.48
N SER A 409 21.88 8.57 15.10
CA SER A 409 22.50 9.82 15.57
C SER A 409 21.68 11.08 15.27
N GLU A 410 21.07 11.15 14.09
CA GLU A 410 20.28 12.32 13.66
C GLU A 410 18.88 12.38 14.28
N LEU A 411 18.43 11.28 14.90
CA LEU A 411 17.09 11.11 15.46
C LEU A 411 17.09 11.02 16.99
N ARG A 412 18.24 11.18 17.65
CA ARG A 412 18.32 11.13 19.13
C ARG A 412 17.43 12.18 19.76
N GLY A 413 16.72 11.77 20.81
CA GLY A 413 15.78 12.61 21.55
C GLY A 413 14.49 12.92 20.80
N GLN A 414 14.23 12.30 19.64
CA GLN A 414 13.08 12.62 18.79
C GLN A 414 12.01 11.53 18.83
N ALA A 415 10.75 11.98 18.86
CA ALA A 415 9.60 11.13 18.54
C ALA A 415 9.50 10.96 17.02
N LEU A 416 9.10 9.78 16.57
CA LEU A 416 8.94 9.48 15.14
C LEU A 416 7.52 9.80 14.65
N SER A 417 6.96 10.94 15.08
CA SER A 417 5.55 11.31 14.86
C SER A 417 5.26 12.00 13.54
N HIS A 418 6.27 12.58 12.89
CA HIS A 418 6.07 13.20 11.58
C HIS A 418 5.70 12.14 10.51
N PRO A 419 4.71 12.39 9.62
CA PRO A 419 4.28 11.44 8.58
C PRO A 419 5.39 10.88 7.69
N TYR A 420 6.48 11.63 7.51
CA TYR A 420 7.70 11.17 6.84
C TYR A 420 8.17 9.77 7.31
N TYR A 421 8.01 9.46 8.60
CA TYR A 421 8.51 8.22 9.20
C TYR A 421 7.55 7.03 9.08
N TRP A 422 6.23 7.26 9.03
CA TRP A 422 5.23 6.19 9.14
C TRP A 422 4.24 6.12 7.97
N ALA A 423 3.97 7.25 7.30
CA ALA A 423 3.04 7.31 6.18
C ALA A 423 3.67 6.88 4.85
N ALA A 424 4.98 6.62 4.85
CA ALA A 424 5.69 6.09 3.69
C ALA A 424 5.20 4.70 3.31
N PHE A 425 4.76 3.89 4.28
CA PHE A 425 4.37 2.52 4.03
C PHE A 425 2.88 2.42 3.71
N THR A 426 2.58 1.67 2.66
CA THR A 426 1.22 1.32 2.29
C THR A 426 1.12 -0.16 1.97
N MET A 427 -0.11 -0.66 1.98
CA MET A 427 -0.45 -2.04 1.65
C MET A 427 -1.09 -2.08 0.27
N ILE A 428 -0.56 -2.90 -0.62
CA ILE A 428 -0.95 -3.00 -2.02
C ILE A 428 -1.50 -4.40 -2.29
N GLY A 429 -2.63 -4.48 -2.97
CA GLY A 429 -3.36 -5.71 -3.19
C GLY A 429 -4.33 -5.98 -2.03
N ASN A 430 -4.39 -7.20 -1.56
CA ASN A 430 -5.33 -7.66 -0.53
C ASN A 430 -4.91 -7.20 0.88
N PRO A 431 -5.70 -6.38 1.60
CA PRO A 431 -5.35 -5.87 2.92
C PRO A 431 -5.74 -6.77 4.10
N TRP A 432 -6.33 -7.95 3.87
CA TRP A 432 -6.87 -8.81 4.94
C TRP A 432 -6.15 -10.14 5.12
#